data_AF-A0A954J8T4-F1
#
_entry.id   AF-A0A954J8T4-F1
#
_cell.length_a   1.000
_cell.length_b   1.000
_cell.length_c   1.000
_cell.angle_alpha   90.00
_cell.angle_beta   90.00
_cell.angle_gamma   90.00
#
_symmetry.space_group_name_H-M   'P 1'
#
loop_
_entity.id
_entity.type
_entity.pdbx_description
1 polymer ?
#
loop_
_entity_poly.entity_id
_entity_poly.type
_entity_poly.pdbx_seq_one_letter_code
_entity_poly.pdbx_strand_id
1 'polypeptide(L)'
;MNDEEHLISVRELVRQLKTNQGTPVHSSTIHRWRLKGVRGVRLSCVRVGGRWFTSQQRFQEFCRRLSPDRSDSSAPHSDLVSGRLADRKLEDSGW
;
A
#
# COMPACT_ATOMS: atom_id res chain seq x y z
N MET A 1 9.29 25.50 2.62
CA MET A 1 10.30 24.45 2.80
C MET A 1 10.00 23.45 1.70
N ASN A 2 10.85 23.32 0.68
CA ASN A 2 10.56 22.48 -0.48
C ASN A 2 10.53 21.02 -0.03
N ASP A 3 9.35 20.39 -0.09
CA ASP A 3 9.23 18.94 0.01
C ASP A 3 9.82 18.32 -1.25
N GLU A 4 11.15 18.20 -1.31
CA GLU A 4 11.81 17.45 -2.37
C GLU A 4 11.36 15.99 -2.29
N GLU A 5 10.51 15.59 -3.24
CA GLU A 5 10.04 14.22 -3.35
C GLU A 5 11.20 13.31 -3.76
N HIS A 6 11.84 12.69 -2.78
CA HIS A 6 12.99 11.82 -3.00
C HIS A 6 12.55 10.44 -3.53
N LEU A 7 12.99 10.11 -4.75
CA LEU A 7 12.76 8.80 -5.36
C LEU A 7 13.70 7.75 -4.77
N ILE A 8 13.14 6.64 -4.32
CA ILE A 8 13.84 5.44 -3.87
C ILE A 8 13.59 4.29 -4.85
N SER A 9 14.64 3.53 -5.16
CA SER A 9 14.49 2.37 -6.04
C SER A 9 13.75 1.23 -5.32
N VAL A 10 13.06 0.36 -6.06
CA VAL A 10 12.42 -0.83 -5.48
C VAL A 10 13.41 -1.69 -4.69
N ARG A 11 14.66 -1.78 -5.15
CA ARG A 11 15.73 -2.51 -4.45
C ARG A 11 16.05 -1.88 -3.09
N GLU A 12 16.03 -0.56 -3.03
CA GLU A 12 16.31 0.16 -1.79
C GLU A 12 15.13 0.02 -0.81
N LEU A 13 13.90 0.16 -1.29
CA LEU A 13 12.69 -0.07 -0.49
C LEU A 13 12.68 -1.46 0.15
N VAL A 14 13.07 -2.50 -0.60
CA VAL A 14 13.21 -3.88 -0.08
C VAL A 14 14.15 -3.97 1.13
N ARG A 15 15.25 -3.20 1.15
CA ARG A 15 16.22 -3.23 2.25
C ARG A 15 15.70 -2.52 3.50
N GLN A 16 14.91 -1.48 3.30
CA GLN A 16 14.31 -0.67 4.36
C GLN A 16 13.14 -1.42 5.04
N LEU A 17 12.34 -2.16 4.29
CA LEU A 17 11.21 -2.90 4.84
C LEU A 17 11.63 -4.21 5.49
N LYS A 18 11.23 -4.39 6.75
CA LYS A 18 11.42 -5.64 7.50
C LYS A 18 10.08 -6.36 7.67
N THR A 19 10.12 -7.67 7.58
CA THR A 19 9.03 -8.53 8.04
C THR A 19 8.98 -8.54 9.57
N ASN A 20 7.93 -9.12 10.13
CA ASN A 20 7.82 -9.33 11.58
C ASN A 20 8.95 -10.20 12.14
N GLN A 21 9.64 -10.98 11.29
CA GLN A 21 10.80 -11.78 11.66
C GLN A 21 12.14 -11.02 11.49
N GLY A 22 12.09 -9.71 11.25
CA GLY A 22 13.28 -8.86 11.07
C GLY A 22 14.02 -9.06 9.73
N THR A 23 13.53 -9.94 8.86
CA THR A 23 14.11 -10.19 7.54
C THR A 23 13.62 -9.18 6.50
N PRO A 24 14.41 -8.82 5.48
CA PRO A 24 13.93 -7.95 4.40
C PRO A 24 12.73 -8.54 3.65
N VAL A 25 11.81 -7.69 3.20
CA VAL A 25 10.70 -8.12 2.35
C VAL A 25 11.22 -8.59 0.99
N HIS A 26 10.72 -9.71 0.47
CA HIS A 26 11.14 -10.19 -0.85
C HIS A 26 10.76 -9.21 -1.97
N SER A 27 11.64 -9.04 -2.97
CA SER A 27 11.42 -8.12 -4.10
C SER A 27 10.15 -8.41 -4.89
N SER A 28 9.78 -9.69 -5.03
CA SER A 28 8.51 -10.10 -5.68
C SER A 28 7.27 -9.52 -5.00
N THR A 29 7.33 -9.24 -3.69
CA THR A 29 6.20 -8.61 -2.96
C THR A 29 5.98 -7.19 -3.44
N ILE A 30 7.05 -6.39 -3.56
CA ILE A 30 6.95 -5.02 -4.07
C ILE A 30 6.51 -5.01 -5.54
N HIS A 31 7.03 -5.93 -6.36
CA HIS A 31 6.57 -6.10 -7.73
C HIS A 31 5.08 -6.46 -7.81
N ARG A 32 4.58 -7.32 -6.92
CA ARG A 32 3.16 -7.66 -6.83
C ARG A 32 2.33 -6.44 -6.46
N TRP A 33 2.74 -5.66 -5.46
CA TRP A 33 2.05 -4.42 -5.06
C TRP A 33 1.98 -3.40 -6.19
N ARG A 34 3.04 -3.27 -6.99
CA ARG A 34 3.05 -2.39 -8.17
C ARG A 34 2.14 -2.92 -9.29
N LEU A 35 2.24 -4.21 -9.61
CA LEU A 35 1.63 -4.80 -10.82
C LEU A 35 0.17 -5.21 -10.64
N LYS A 36 -0.20 -5.70 -9.46
CA LYS A 36 -1.53 -6.22 -9.15
C LYS A 36 -2.17 -5.47 -7.99
N GLY A 37 -1.35 -4.93 -7.08
CA GLY A 37 -1.82 -4.35 -5.85
C GLY A 37 -2.14 -5.41 -4.80
N VAL A 38 -2.73 -4.96 -3.71
CA VAL A 38 -3.26 -5.78 -2.62
C VAL A 38 -4.52 -5.08 -2.12
N ARG A 39 -5.60 -5.82 -1.92
CA ARG A 39 -6.92 -5.27 -1.50
C ARG A 39 -7.38 -4.06 -2.35
N GLY A 40 -7.17 -4.12 -3.67
CA GLY A 40 -7.54 -3.05 -4.59
C GLY A 40 -6.62 -1.82 -4.60
N VAL A 41 -5.63 -1.74 -3.71
CA VAL A 41 -4.67 -0.63 -3.64
C VAL A 41 -3.36 -1.04 -4.33
N ARG A 42 -2.83 -0.18 -5.20
CA ARG A 42 -1.57 -0.41 -5.94
C ARG A 42 -0.50 0.56 -5.49
N LEU A 43 0.75 0.07 -5.44
CA LEU A 43 1.90 0.94 -5.18
C LEU A 43 2.25 1.73 -6.44
N SER A 44 2.21 3.06 -6.33
CA SER A 44 2.56 3.98 -7.41
C SER A 44 4.07 3.99 -7.64
N CYS A 45 4.51 3.63 -8.84
CA CYS A 45 5.92 3.59 -9.21
C CYS A 45 6.15 4.21 -10.58
N VAL A 46 7.34 4.77 -10.78
CA VAL A 46 7.84 5.31 -12.05
C VAL A 46 9.03 4.49 -12.55
N ARG A 47 9.24 4.47 -13.86
CA ARG A 47 10.38 3.81 -14.47
C ARG A 47 11.43 4.84 -14.89
N VAL A 48 12.66 4.68 -14.43
CA VAL A 48 13.79 5.57 -14.74
C VAL A 48 14.98 4.70 -15.12
N GLY A 49 15.55 4.89 -16.32
CA GLY A 49 16.70 4.10 -16.80
C GLY A 49 16.47 2.59 -16.74
N GLY A 50 15.26 2.12 -17.07
CA GLY A 50 14.91 0.70 -17.03
C GLY A 50 14.58 0.15 -15.63
N ARG A 51 14.89 0.87 -14.56
CA ARG A 51 14.65 0.48 -13.15
C ARG A 51 13.36 1.12 -12.62
N TRP A 52 12.80 0.50 -11.58
CA TRP A 52 11.57 0.97 -10.93
C TRP A 52 11.87 1.74 -9.66
N PHE A 53 11.17 2.86 -9.49
CA PHE A 53 11.28 3.76 -8.35
C PHE A 53 9.90 4.08 -7.80
N THR A 54 9.85 4.38 -6.51
CA THR A 54 8.71 5.00 -5.83
C THR A 54 9.24 6.18 -5.02
N SER A 55 8.37 7.02 -4.48
CA SER A 55 8.74 7.96 -3.41
C SER A 55 8.29 7.41 -2.05
N GLN A 56 8.86 7.98 -0.99
CA GLN A 56 8.44 7.68 0.38
C GLN A 56 6.97 8.08 0.61
N GLN A 57 6.55 9.23 0.08
CA GLN A 57 5.19 9.76 0.19
C GLN A 57 4.18 8.79 -0.46
N ARG A 58 4.47 8.31 -1.68
CA ARG A 58 3.62 7.33 -2.37
C ARG A 58 3.53 6.00 -1.63
N PHE A 59 4.62 5.57 -1.00
CA PHE A 59 4.63 4.34 -0.19
C PHE A 59 3.82 4.51 1.10
N GLN A 60 3.96 5.64 1.79
CA GLN A 60 3.14 5.97 2.97
C GLN A 60 1.66 6.01 2.62
N GLU A 61 1.30 6.64 1.51
CA GLU A 61 -0.09 6.69 1.04
C GLU A 61 -0.64 5.30 0.72
N PHE A 62 0.16 4.46 0.06
CA PHE A 62 -0.18 3.06 -0.15
C PHE A 62 -0.46 2.33 1.17
N CYS A 63 0.37 2.54 2.21
CA CYS A 63 0.16 1.97 3.53
C CYS A 63 -1.11 2.49 4.22
N ARG A 64 -1.35 3.81 4.21
CA ARG A 64 -2.57 4.42 4.78
C ARG A 64 -3.84 3.84 4.17
N ARG A 65 -3.85 3.67 2.85
CA ARG A 65 -5.01 3.09 2.15
C ARG A 65 -5.25 1.62 2.48
N LEU A 66 -4.22 0.87 2.88
CA LEU A 66 -4.34 -0.53 3.28
C LEU A 66 -4.72 -0.72 4.75
N SER A 67 -4.31 0.23 5.58
CA SER A 67 -4.54 0.27 7.00
C SER A 67 -5.13 1.63 7.36
N PRO A 68 -6.37 1.93 6.94
CA PRO A 68 -7.01 3.18 7.30
C PRO A 68 -7.12 3.24 8.82
N ASP A 69 -6.63 4.33 9.40
CA ASP A 69 -6.79 4.57 10.84
C ASP A 69 -8.28 4.63 11.13
N ARG A 70 -8.75 3.73 12.01
CA ARG A 70 -10.17 3.60 12.35
C ARG A 70 -10.74 4.88 12.97
N SER A 71 -9.87 5.78 13.46
CA SER A 71 -10.20 7.08 14.03
C SER A 71 -10.38 8.19 12.99
N ASP A 72 -9.90 8.00 11.76
CA ASP A 72 -9.87 9.07 10.76
C ASP A 72 -11.02 8.88 9.75
N SER A 73 -12.24 9.14 10.22
CA SER A 73 -13.48 9.07 9.42
C SER A 73 -13.64 10.26 8.45
N SER A 74 -12.54 10.92 8.06
CA SER A 74 -12.58 12.21 7.36
C SER A 74 -11.93 12.22 5.96
N ALA A 75 -11.59 11.07 5.38
CA ALA A 75 -11.06 11.05 4.02
C ALA A 75 -12.19 11.23 2.97
N PRO A 76 -12.08 12.21 2.04
CA PRO A 76 -13.05 12.39 0.98
C PRO A 76 -13.01 11.19 0.03
N HIS A 77 -14.18 10.60 -0.12
CA HIS A 77 -14.48 9.48 -1.00
C HIS A 77 -14.20 9.88 -2.45
N SER A 78 -13.14 9.37 -3.07
CA SER A 78 -13.16 9.22 -4.52
C SER A 78 -14.08 8.04 -4.81
N ASP A 79 -15.34 8.36 -5.06
CA ASP A 79 -16.31 7.47 -5.69
C ASP A 79 -15.62 6.70 -6.82
N LEU A 80 -15.69 5.37 -6.77
CA LEU A 80 -16.07 4.51 -7.89
C LEU A 80 -16.03 3.03 -7.42
N VAL A 81 -17.24 2.53 -7.18
CA VAL A 81 -17.71 1.15 -7.41
C VAL A 81 -17.47 0.10 -6.30
N SER A 82 -18.57 -0.11 -5.55
CA SER A 82 -19.07 -1.35 -4.95
C SER A 82 -18.38 -1.88 -3.69
N GLY A 83 -19.06 -2.06 -2.55
CA GLY A 83 -20.50 -2.14 -2.30
C GLY A 83 -20.78 -3.32 -1.38
N ARG A 84 -20.90 -3.05 -0.08
CA ARG A 84 -21.84 -3.70 0.87
C ARG A 84 -21.96 -5.24 0.80
N LEU A 85 -20.95 -6.00 1.22
CA LEU A 85 -21.13 -7.43 1.47
C LEU A 85 -20.53 -7.97 2.79
N ALA A 86 -19.83 -7.17 3.60
CA ALA A 86 -19.06 -7.70 4.71
C ALA A 86 -19.80 -7.78 6.07
N ASP A 87 -20.95 -7.13 6.24
CA ASP A 87 -21.56 -6.98 7.58
C ASP A 87 -22.68 -7.98 7.92
N ARG A 88 -23.10 -8.86 7.01
CA ARG A 88 -24.29 -9.71 7.25
C ARG A 88 -24.00 -11.15 7.68
N LYS A 89 -22.84 -11.45 8.28
CA LYS A 89 -22.52 -12.86 8.61
C LYS A 89 -21.82 -13.11 9.96
N LEU A 90 -22.00 -12.25 10.95
CA LEU A 90 -21.45 -12.47 12.30
C LEU A 90 -22.49 -12.82 13.37
N GLU A 91 -23.79 -12.70 13.11
CA GLU A 91 -24.82 -12.95 14.14
C GLU A 91 -25.43 -14.36 14.12
N ASP A 92 -25.10 -15.21 13.13
CA ASP A 92 -25.75 -16.52 12.96
C ASP A 92 -24.86 -17.72 13.31
N SER A 93 -23.69 -17.48 13.90
CA SER A 93 -22.76 -18.54 14.28
C SER A 93 -22.52 -18.50 15.78
N GLY A 94 -23.51 -18.97 16.55
CA GLY A 94 -23.32 -19.32 17.96
C GLY A 94 -22.38 -20.52 18.10
N TRP A 95 -21.07 -20.26 18.06
CA TRP A 95 -19.96 -21.14 18.47
C TRP A 95 -18.84 -20.31 19.07
#